data_AF-A0A2J9EQZ4-F1
#
_entry.id   AF-A0A2J9EQZ4-F1
#
_cell.length_a   1.000
_cell.length_b   1.000
_cell.length_c   1.000
_cell.angle_alpha   90.00
_cell.angle_beta   90.00
_cell.angle_gamma   90.00
#
_symmetry.space_group_name_H-M   'P 1'
#
loop_
_entity.id
_entity.type
_entity.pdbx_description
1 polymer ?
#
loop_
_entity_poly.entity_id
_entity_poly.type
_entity_poly.pdbx_seq_one_letter_code
_entity_poly.pdbx_strand_id
1 'polypeptide(L)' 'MDIITSQAMDEINLAIGRAVSSLISSGKHVEKHNILEQLRKSEKEAVDGMKEIYAGAIGMVTGKTPVRID' A
#
# COMPACT_ATOMS: atom_id res chain seq x y z
N MET A 1 20.69 0.23 5.44
CA MET A 1 20.19 -1.11 5.84
C MET A 1 18.74 -0.90 6.23
N ASP A 2 17.87 -0.75 5.23
CA ASP A 2 16.46 -0.46 5.49
C ASP A 2 15.71 -1.79 5.53
N ILE A 3 15.93 -2.48 6.64
CA ILE A 3 15.04 -3.54 7.08
C ILE A 3 13.73 -2.81 7.37
N ILE A 4 12.75 -2.92 6.47
CA ILE A 4 11.37 -2.68 6.84
C ILE A 4 11.15 -3.55 8.08
N THR A 5 11.01 -2.92 9.24
CA THR A 5 10.80 -3.64 10.49
C THR A 5 9.54 -4.49 10.32
N SER A 6 9.46 -5.64 10.97
CA SER A 6 8.29 -6.52 10.84
C SER A 6 6.97 -5.75 11.06
N GLN A 7 6.98 -4.75 11.95
CA GLN A 7 5.85 -3.85 12.19
C GLN A 7 5.47 -3.02 10.95
N ALA A 8 6.43 -2.41 10.26
CA ALA A 8 6.14 -1.64 9.05
C ALA A 8 5.64 -2.52 7.91
N MET A 9 6.11 -3.77 7.82
CA MET A 9 5.61 -4.74 6.84
C MET A 9 4.16 -5.17 7.16
N ASP A 10 3.84 -5.37 8.44
CA ASP A 10 2.47 -5.67 8.89
C ASP A 10 1.53 -4.50 8.58
N GLU A 11 1.97 -3.26 8.77
CA GLU A 11 1.19 -2.06 8.42
C GLU A 11 0.99 -1.93 6.90
N ILE A 12 2.01 -2.24 6.09
CA ILE A 12 1.90 -2.30 4.63
C ILE A 12 0.86 -3.36 4.20
N ASN A 13 0.97 -4.57 4.75
CA ASN A 13 0.02 -5.65 4.47
C ASN A 13 -1.41 -5.26 4.90
N LEU A 14 -1.55 -4.58 6.04
CA LEU A 14 -2.83 -4.07 6.52
C LEU A 14 -3.41 -3.01 5.58
N ALA A 15 -2.58 -2.09 5.08
CA ALA A 15 -3.02 -1.07 4.12
C ALA A 15 -3.51 -1.71 2.81
N ILE A 16 -2.79 -2.73 2.30
CA ILE A 16 -3.22 -3.51 1.13
C ILE A 16 -4.53 -4.25 1.42
N GLY A 17 -4.63 -4.92 2.57
CA GLY A 17 -5.82 -5.64 2.98
C GLY A 17 -7.05 -4.73 3.05
N ARG A 18 -6.91 -3.54 3.65
CA ARG A 18 -7.97 -2.53 3.69
C ARG A 18 -8.40 -2.09 2.30
N ALA A 19 -7.46 -1.81 1.40
CA ALA A 19 -7.76 -1.43 0.02
C ALA A 19 -8.56 -2.54 -0.69
N VAL A 20 -8.15 -3.80 -0.55
CA VAL A 20 -8.87 -4.95 -1.13
C VAL A 20 -10.26 -5.10 -0.52
N SER A 21 -10.39 -5.04 0.80
CA SER A 21 -11.70 -5.11 1.47
C SER A 21 -12.65 -4.00 1.02
N SER A 22 -12.16 -2.76 0.87
CA SER A 22 -12.97 -1.64 0.37
C SER A 22 -13.47 -1.87 -1.06
N LEU A 23 -12.66 -2.47 -1.94
CA LEU A 23 -13.08 -2.81 -3.30
C LEU A 23 -14.19 -3.86 -3.28
N ILE A 24 -14.02 -4.93 -2.49
CA ILE A 24 -15.02 -6.00 -2.34
C ILE A 24 -16.33 -5.41 -1.81
N SER A 25 -16.29 -4.61 -0.75
CA SER A 25 -17.49 -3.98 -0.17
C SER A 25 -18.19 -3.02 -1.14
N SER A 26 -17.45 -2.44 -2.10
CA SER A 26 -17.99 -1.54 -3.12
C SER A 26 -18.45 -2.27 -4.39
N GLY A 27 -18.35 -3.60 -4.44
CA GLY A 27 -18.66 -4.39 -5.63
C GLY A 27 -17.69 -4.19 -6.79
N LYS A 28 -16.52 -3.58 -6.55
CA LYS A 28 -15.48 -3.37 -7.57
C LYS A 28 -14.60 -4.62 -7.69
N HIS A 29 -14.11 -4.88 -8.90
CA HIS A 29 -13.18 -5.97 -9.15
C HIS A 29 -11.84 -5.74 -8.42
N VAL A 30 -11.35 -6.79 -7.76
CA VAL A 30 -10.04 -6.79 -7.09
C VAL A 30 -8.94 -7.01 -8.13
N GLU A 31 -8.58 -5.92 -8.81
CA GLU A 31 -7.53 -5.89 -9.83
C GLU A 31 -6.43 -4.92 -9.45
N LYS A 32 -5.21 -5.17 -9.95
CA LYS A 32 -4.03 -4.36 -9.62
C LYS A 32 -4.26 -2.86 -9.79
N HIS A 33 -4.93 -2.44 -10.86
CA HIS A 33 -5.21 -1.02 -11.11
C HIS A 33 -6.15 -0.41 -10.04
N ASN A 34 -7.21 -1.14 -9.65
CA ASN A 34 -8.17 -0.70 -8.63
C ASN A 34 -7.54 -0.63 -7.24
N ILE A 35 -6.67 -1.58 -6.91
CA ILE A 35 -5.93 -1.57 -5.64
C ILE A 35 -5.01 -0.35 -5.59
N LEU A 36 -4.28 -0.08 -6.68
CA LEU A 36 -3.39 1.09 -6.77
C LEU A 36 -4.15 2.42 -6.70
N GLU A 37 -5.33 2.51 -7.33
CA GLU A 37 -6.21 3.68 -7.22
C GLU A 37 -6.59 3.93 -5.76
N GLN A 38 -7.02 2.87 -5.04
CA GLN A 38 -7.44 3.00 -3.65
C GLN A 38 -6.27 3.37 -2.71
N LEU A 39 -5.10 2.76 -2.91
CA LEU A 39 -3.91 3.06 -2.12
C LEU A 39 -3.44 4.51 -2.33
N ARG A 40 -3.42 5.00 -3.58
CA ARG A 40 -3.07 6.39 -3.89
C ARG A 40 -4.08 7.40 -3.34
N LYS A 41 -5.35 7.04 -3.29
CA LYS A 41 -6.37 7.87 -2.64
C LYS A 41 -6.08 7.98 -1.14
N SER A 42 -5.87 6.84 -0.49
CA SER A 42 -5.54 6.77 0.93
C SER A 42 -4.23 7.51 1.27
N GLU A 43 -3.22 7.42 0.41
CA GLU A 43 -1.94 8.16 0.56
C GLU A 43 -2.13 9.68 0.57
N LYS A 44 -3.01 10.21 -0.31
CA LYS A 44 -3.32 11.65 -0.36
C LYS A 44 -4.06 12.14 0.88
N GLU A 45 -4.86 11.28 1.49
CA GLU A 45 -5.67 11.57 2.69
C GLU A 45 -4.90 11.29 3.99
N ALA A 46 -3.71 10.68 3.91
CA ALA A 46 -2.91 10.27 5.05
C ALA A 46 -2.10 11.42 5.68
N VAL A 47 -1.97 11.35 7.01
CA VAL A 47 -1.01 12.16 7.77
C VAL A 47 0.43 11.68 7.51
N ASP A 48 1.43 12.53 7.73
CA ASP A 48 2.81 12.31 7.26
C ASP A 48 3.41 10.94 7.64
N GLY A 49 3.16 10.43 8.85
CA GLY A 49 3.66 9.11 9.27
C GLY A 49 3.03 7.91 8.55
N MET A 50 1.83 8.05 7.99
CA MET A 50 1.14 6.99 7.26
C MET A 50 1.46 6.99 5.76
N LYS A 51 2.03 8.09 5.23
CA LYS A 51 2.39 8.19 3.80
C LYS A 51 3.44 7.16 3.39
N GLU A 52 4.42 6.90 4.25
CA GLU A 52 5.47 5.91 3.98
C GLU A 52 4.92 4.48 3.89
N ILE A 53 3.91 4.15 4.71
CA ILE A 53 3.21 2.87 4.65
C ILE A 53 2.45 2.72 3.32
N TYR A 54 1.73 3.76 2.90
CA TYR A 54 1.02 3.71 1.61
C TYR A 54 1.98 3.67 0.41
N ALA A 55 3.10 4.40 0.47
CA ALA A 55 4.15 4.34 -0.55
C ALA A 55 4.76 2.93 -0.65
N GLY A 56 5.01 2.28 0.50
CA GLY A 56 5.46 0.88 0.57
C GLY A 56 4.45 -0.11 -0.02
N ALA A 57 3.17 0.05 0.33
CA ALA A 57 2.08 -0.75 -0.24
C ALA A 57 1.96 -0.58 -1.76
N ILE A 58 2.08 0.65 -2.26
CA ILE A 58 2.09 0.94 -3.71
C ILE A 58 3.30 0.27 -4.37
N GLY A 59 4.49 0.36 -3.78
CA GLY A 59 5.69 -0.32 -4.27
C GLY A 59 5.48 -1.82 -4.41
N MET A 60 4.99 -2.46 -3.35
CA MET A 60 4.74 -3.90 -3.31
C MET A 60 3.71 -4.34 -4.37
N VAL A 61 2.58 -3.63 -4.51
CA VAL A 61 1.55 -3.95 -5.53
C VAL A 61 2.04 -3.68 -6.95
N THR A 62 2.86 -2.64 -7.16
CA THR A 62 3.45 -2.38 -8.47
C THR A 62 4.50 -3.41 -8.87
N GLY A 63 5.02 -4.19 -7.91
CA GLY A 63 6.18 -5.07 -8.11
C GLY A 63 7.50 -4.30 -8.16
N LYS A 64 7.48 -3.01 -7.82
CA LYS A 64 8.68 -2.24 -7.50
C LYS A 64 8.95 -2.48 -6.03
N THR A 65 9.72 -3.52 -5.73
CA THR A 65 10.38 -3.66 -4.44
C THR A 65 10.98 -2.30 -4.03
N PRO A 66 10.92 -1.87 -2.75
CA PRO A 66 11.68 -0.72 -2.28
C PRO A 66 13.16 -1.04 -2.46
N VAL A 67 13.67 -0.70 -3.64
CA VAL A 67 15.03 -0.91 -4.06
C VAL A 67 15.54 0.48 -4.42
N ARG A 68 16.18 1.12 -3.45
CA ARG A 68 17.27 2.03 -3.77
C ARG A 68 18.49 1.13 -3.97
N ILE A 69 18.90 0.99 -5.24
CA ILE A 69 20.26 0.61 -5.57
C ILE A 69 21.08 1.87 -5.33
N ASP A 70 21.72 1.98 -4.17
CA ASP A 70 23.05 2.55 -3.96
C ASP A 70 23.57 2.08 -2.60
#